data_AF-A0A0G0FPH8-F1
#
_entry.id   AF-A0A0G0FPH8-F1
#
_cell.length_a   1.000
_cell.length_b   1.000
_cell.length_c   1.000
_cell.angle_alpha   90.00
_cell.angle_beta   90.00
_cell.angle_gamma   90.00
#
_symmetry.space_group_name_H-M   'P 1'
#
loop_
_entity.id
_entity.type
_entity.pdbx_description
1 polymer ?
#
loop_
_entity_poly.entity_id
_entity_poly.type
_entity_poly.pdbx_seq_one_letter_code
_entity_poly.pdbx_strand_id
1 'polypeptide(L)'
;MEKIFRIFSKESININQAALVLGFFTLLSQILALFRDRSIAYFIGPSSSLDVYYAAFRVPDLIFICIASLASVTVLIPFLVAKMPARQSAGGKGEEVTEESQKFLNDIFTIFFIIIVAVSFVAFLLMPFLVSIIAPGFTPFFQKELIILSRIMLLSPILLGLSNLFGTVTQLFRKFFIYALSPIFYNLGIIVGVTFFYRFFGIYGLALGVAFGALMHFIIQAIASSSCGFTPRFSLPFLSINFKDIKSVVITSLPRTLGLAFNNIALIAIISLASFLKSGSISIFNFAFNLQSVPLNIIGISYAVAAFPTLAKSVSMGKMDEFKNHLKSAARQIVFWSFPVIFLFIVVRAQIVRVILGSGSFSWESTRLVAACLAVFSFSILAQGMITLLSRSYYANGDTKRPLIVNFSCSILIVFLSFFFTFLFQNVSVFRFFIESILKVSDIPGTEVLMLPLAYSVGTILNSILLWFFVRRDFMKGESFITKTFFQSLGASFFLGLTAYIGLNILSPIFGTTTFWGVFLQGFISGIAGIFVAILVLHLLQNEELKDLQKVLKTKFWKAVIIAPPQEEL
;
A
#
# COMPACT_ATOMS: atom_id res chain seq x y z
N MET A 1 35.12 -4.73 -11.01
CA MET A 1 33.79 -4.22 -11.41
C MET A 1 32.94 -5.26 -12.15
N GLU A 2 33.50 -6.09 -13.04
CA GLU A 2 32.74 -7.09 -13.83
C GLU A 2 31.88 -8.08 -13.02
N LYS A 3 32.34 -8.52 -11.84
CA LYS A 3 31.56 -9.42 -10.97
C LYS A 3 30.27 -8.78 -10.43
N ILE A 4 30.27 -7.48 -10.18
CA ILE A 4 29.09 -6.74 -9.70
C ILE A 4 28.09 -6.63 -10.85
N PHE A 5 28.53 -6.24 -12.05
CA PHE A 5 27.67 -6.18 -13.25
C PHE A 5 27.07 -7.53 -13.64
N ARG A 6 27.77 -8.65 -13.40
CA ARG A 6 27.21 -10.01 -13.59
C ARG A 6 26.02 -10.34 -12.68
N ILE A 7 25.93 -9.74 -11.50
CA ILE A 7 24.72 -9.86 -10.66
C ILE A 7 23.58 -9.06 -11.30
N PHE A 8 23.89 -7.93 -11.93
CA PHE A 8 22.93 -7.06 -12.62
C PHE A 8 22.44 -7.59 -13.99
N SER A 9 22.97 -8.72 -14.47
CA SER A 9 22.64 -9.29 -15.77
C SER A 9 21.96 -10.67 -15.70
N LYS A 10 21.69 -11.21 -14.50
CA LYS A 10 21.03 -12.52 -14.38
C LYS A 10 19.52 -12.42 -14.64
N GLU A 11 19.08 -13.09 -15.70
CA GLU A 11 17.66 -13.29 -16.01
C GLU A 11 17.05 -14.38 -15.13
N SER A 12 15.79 -14.23 -14.72
CA SER A 12 15.05 -15.34 -14.12
C SER A 12 14.53 -16.25 -15.22
N ILE A 13 14.91 -17.53 -15.19
CA ILE A 13 14.61 -18.50 -16.27
C ILE A 13 13.12 -18.91 -16.25
N ASN A 14 12.42 -18.79 -15.11
CA ASN A 14 11.02 -19.23 -14.95
C ASN A 14 10.14 -18.19 -14.22
N ILE A 15 8.89 -18.01 -14.68
CA ILE A 15 7.85 -17.16 -14.06
C ILE A 15 7.66 -17.49 -12.58
N ASN A 16 7.72 -18.77 -12.21
CA ASN A 16 7.57 -19.20 -10.81
C ASN A 16 8.72 -18.73 -9.94
N GLN A 17 9.95 -18.79 -10.47
CA GLN A 17 11.13 -18.26 -9.78
C GLN A 17 11.03 -16.75 -9.64
N ALA A 18 10.55 -16.05 -10.68
CA ALA A 18 10.29 -14.61 -10.62
C ALA A 18 9.27 -14.23 -9.54
N ALA A 19 8.15 -14.95 -9.47
CA ALA A 19 7.12 -14.74 -8.45
C ALA A 19 7.65 -14.97 -7.02
N LEU A 20 8.43 -16.04 -6.80
CA LEU A 20 9.05 -16.31 -5.49
C LEU A 20 10.06 -15.24 -5.10
N VAL A 21 10.91 -14.80 -6.04
CA VAL A 21 11.87 -13.72 -5.82
C VAL A 21 11.14 -12.42 -5.48
N LEU A 22 10.18 -11.99 -6.30
CA LEU A 22 9.39 -10.78 -6.05
C LEU A 22 8.67 -10.85 -4.71
N GLY A 23 8.05 -11.99 -4.39
CA GLY A 23 7.36 -12.21 -3.12
C GLY A 23 8.31 -12.09 -1.92
N PHE A 24 9.45 -12.78 -1.96
CA PHE A 24 10.46 -12.73 -0.89
C PHE A 24 10.99 -11.30 -0.67
N PHE A 25 11.38 -10.62 -1.74
CA PHE A 25 11.93 -9.26 -1.65
C PHE A 25 10.86 -8.22 -1.26
N THR A 26 9.60 -8.43 -1.65
CA THR A 26 8.48 -7.60 -1.17
C THR A 26 8.28 -7.77 0.33
N LEU A 27 8.31 -9.01 0.84
CA LEU A 27 8.24 -9.27 2.28
C LEU A 27 9.41 -8.64 3.02
N LEU A 28 10.63 -8.79 2.51
CA LEU A 28 11.83 -8.18 3.08
C LEU A 28 11.71 -6.64 3.09
N SER A 29 11.21 -6.03 2.01
CA SER A 29 10.96 -4.59 1.98
C SER A 29 9.91 -4.15 3.00
N GLN A 30 8.85 -4.94 3.24
CA GLN A 30 7.86 -4.63 4.27
C GLN A 30 8.46 -4.74 5.68
N ILE A 31 9.31 -5.74 5.93
CA ILE A 31 10.05 -5.86 7.19
C ILE A 31 10.96 -4.64 7.40
N LEU A 32 11.68 -4.20 6.38
CA LEU A 32 12.48 -2.98 6.45
C LEU A 32 11.63 -1.72 6.67
N ALA A 33 10.44 -1.63 6.08
CA ALA A 33 9.53 -0.52 6.34
C ALA A 33 9.08 -0.48 7.81
N LEU A 34 8.89 -1.63 8.46
CA LEU A 34 8.65 -1.70 9.90
C LEU A 34 9.87 -1.25 10.71
N PHE A 35 11.10 -1.62 10.30
CA PHE A 35 12.33 -1.11 10.93
C PHE A 35 12.51 0.40 10.74
N ARG A 36 12.13 0.94 9.58
CA ARG A 36 12.08 2.38 9.32
C ARG A 36 11.13 3.07 10.28
N ASP A 37 9.89 2.60 10.38
CA ASP A 37 8.87 3.19 11.26
C ASP A 37 9.28 3.06 12.74
N ARG A 38 9.87 1.91 13.14
CA ARG A 38 10.48 1.73 14.46
C ARG A 38 11.58 2.75 14.73
N SER A 39 12.46 3.00 13.77
CA SER A 39 13.56 3.94 13.93
C SER A 39 13.04 5.38 14.09
N ILE A 40 12.05 5.78 13.27
CA ILE A 40 11.37 7.08 13.39
C ILE A 40 10.68 7.21 14.75
N ALA A 41 9.97 6.17 15.21
CA ALA A 41 9.35 6.14 16.52
C ALA A 41 10.38 6.25 17.66
N TYR A 42 11.52 5.55 17.56
CA TYR A 42 12.57 5.53 18.56
C TYR A 42 13.27 6.88 18.71
N PHE A 43 13.70 7.50 17.60
CA PHE A 43 14.48 8.74 17.65
C PHE A 43 13.61 9.97 17.86
N ILE A 44 12.40 10.00 17.28
CA ILE A 44 11.57 11.21 17.23
C ILE A 44 10.29 11.05 18.06
N GLY A 45 9.57 9.94 17.87
CA GLY A 45 8.26 9.72 18.49
C GLY A 45 7.17 10.70 18.00
N PRO A 46 5.89 10.49 18.36
CA PRO A 46 4.82 11.42 17.99
C PRO A 46 5.06 12.83 18.56
N SER A 47 5.18 13.81 17.67
CA SER A 47 5.53 15.18 18.01
C SER A 47 5.17 16.13 16.86
N SER A 48 5.17 17.44 17.11
CA SER A 48 4.92 18.44 16.06
C SER A 48 5.92 18.35 14.92
N SER A 49 7.20 18.11 15.19
CA SER A 49 8.22 17.96 14.13
C SER A 49 7.96 16.72 13.26
N LEU A 50 7.52 15.61 13.87
CA LEU A 50 7.18 14.41 13.09
C LEU A 50 5.85 14.58 12.32
N ASP A 51 4.90 15.32 12.87
CA ASP A 51 3.66 15.70 12.19
C ASP A 51 3.98 16.53 10.93
N VAL A 52 4.89 17.50 11.04
CA VAL A 52 5.36 18.31 9.92
C VAL A 52 6.04 17.45 8.85
N TYR A 53 6.86 16.47 9.24
CA TYR A 53 7.44 15.51 8.31
C TYR A 53 6.38 14.69 7.56
N TYR A 54 5.37 14.15 8.24
CA TYR A 54 4.31 13.38 7.58
C TYR A 54 3.34 14.24 6.74
N ALA A 55 3.15 15.50 7.11
CA ALA A 55 2.44 16.47 6.29
C ALA A 55 3.25 16.86 5.04
N ALA A 56 4.59 16.86 5.12
CA ALA A 56 5.45 17.27 4.02
C ALA A 56 5.35 16.37 2.78
N PHE A 57 5.00 15.10 2.95
CA PHE A 57 4.79 14.13 1.87
C PHE A 57 3.56 14.38 1.01
N ARG A 58 2.57 15.14 1.49
CA ARG A 58 1.25 15.22 0.85
C ARG A 58 1.29 15.71 -0.60
N VAL A 59 2.07 16.76 -0.88
CA VAL A 59 2.23 17.29 -2.25
C VAL A 59 3.13 16.38 -3.10
N PRO A 60 4.34 15.98 -2.64
CA PRO A 60 5.17 15.02 -3.36
C PRO A 60 4.44 13.72 -3.75
N ASP A 61 3.68 13.12 -2.83
CA ASP A 61 2.96 11.87 -3.06
C ASP A 61 1.85 12.05 -4.09
N LEU A 62 1.11 13.18 -4.05
CA LEU A 62 0.09 13.48 -5.03
C LEU A 62 0.70 13.63 -6.44
N ILE A 63 1.84 14.30 -6.56
CA ILE A 63 2.57 14.44 -7.84
C ILE A 63 3.05 13.07 -8.33
N PHE A 64 3.63 12.25 -7.45
CA PHE A 64 4.04 10.89 -7.79
C PHE A 64 2.86 10.08 -8.32
N ILE A 65 1.71 10.12 -7.64
CA ILE A 65 0.54 9.34 -8.05
C ILE A 65 -0.06 9.86 -9.35
N CYS A 66 -0.17 11.17 -9.54
CA CYS A 66 -0.72 11.76 -10.76
C CYS A 66 0.18 11.57 -11.99
N ILE A 67 1.50 11.68 -11.82
CA ILE A 67 2.43 11.70 -12.95
C ILE A 67 3.21 10.39 -13.07
N ALA A 68 3.85 9.90 -12.00
CA ALA A 68 4.65 8.68 -12.06
C ALA A 68 3.84 7.41 -12.34
N SER A 69 2.53 7.41 -12.07
CA SER A 69 1.66 6.28 -12.44
C SER A 69 1.53 6.08 -13.95
N LEU A 70 1.75 7.12 -14.76
CA LEU A 70 1.81 7.05 -16.23
C LEU A 70 3.00 6.23 -16.71
N ALA A 71 4.11 6.26 -15.96
CA ALA A 71 5.33 5.52 -16.25
C ALA A 71 5.34 4.12 -15.60
N SER A 72 4.17 3.57 -15.27
CA SER A 72 4.07 2.28 -14.60
C SER A 72 4.13 1.10 -15.57
N VAL A 73 4.62 -0.02 -15.05
CA VAL A 73 4.78 -1.31 -15.72
C VAL A 73 3.51 -1.75 -16.45
N THR A 74 2.38 -1.68 -15.74
CA THR A 74 1.06 -2.09 -16.23
C THR A 74 0.58 -1.26 -17.42
N VAL A 75 1.11 -0.05 -17.56
CA VAL A 75 0.75 0.85 -18.65
C VAL A 75 1.72 0.68 -19.80
N LEU A 76 3.03 0.72 -19.54
CA LEU A 76 4.06 0.84 -20.58
C LEU A 76 4.42 -0.50 -21.25
N ILE A 77 4.40 -1.64 -20.55
CA ILE A 77 4.80 -2.94 -21.13
C ILE A 77 3.98 -3.28 -22.40
N PRO A 78 2.64 -3.17 -22.43
CA PRO A 78 1.87 -3.48 -23.63
C PRO A 78 2.29 -2.66 -24.87
N PHE A 79 2.57 -1.36 -24.69
CA PHE A 79 3.05 -0.50 -25.79
C PHE A 79 4.47 -0.88 -26.21
N LEU A 80 5.35 -1.24 -25.28
CA LEU A 80 6.72 -1.66 -25.59
C LEU A 80 6.75 -2.98 -26.35
N VAL A 81 5.98 -3.97 -25.91
CA VAL A 81 5.88 -5.28 -26.57
C VAL A 81 5.33 -5.11 -27.98
N ALA A 82 4.34 -4.24 -28.20
CA ALA A 82 3.83 -3.95 -29.54
C ALA A 82 4.87 -3.30 -30.48
N LYS A 83 5.95 -2.73 -29.93
CA LYS A 83 7.05 -2.06 -30.64
C LYS A 83 8.32 -2.92 -30.70
N MET A 84 8.27 -4.14 -30.15
CA MET A 84 9.31 -5.15 -30.25
C MET A 84 8.78 -6.31 -31.10
N PRO A 85 9.31 -6.54 -32.31
CA PRO A 85 8.87 -7.65 -33.14
C PRO A 85 9.11 -8.97 -32.40
N ALA A 86 8.06 -9.79 -32.31
CA ALA A 86 8.16 -11.13 -31.75
C ALA A 86 9.10 -11.96 -32.65
N ARG A 87 10.32 -12.22 -32.20
CA ARG A 87 11.16 -13.24 -32.82
C ARG A 87 10.60 -14.61 -32.42
N GLN A 88 9.60 -15.09 -33.16
CA GLN A 88 9.21 -16.49 -33.11
C GLN A 88 10.36 -17.33 -33.68
N SER A 89 10.77 -18.31 -32.87
CA SER A 89 11.46 -19.55 -33.26
C SER A 89 12.95 -19.48 -33.64
N ALA A 90 13.66 -20.50 -33.13
CA ALA A 90 15.05 -20.90 -33.42
C ALA A 90 16.20 -20.12 -32.74
N GLY A 91 16.38 -20.35 -31.43
CA GLY A 91 17.72 -20.62 -30.90
C GLY A 91 18.67 -19.47 -30.52
N GLY A 92 18.25 -18.21 -30.39
CA GLY A 92 19.21 -17.16 -30.00
C GLY A 92 18.65 -15.85 -29.44
N LYS A 93 18.90 -15.64 -28.14
CA LYS A 93 18.86 -14.41 -27.32
C LYS A 93 17.49 -13.74 -27.14
N GLY A 94 17.23 -13.24 -25.93
CA GLY A 94 15.95 -12.73 -25.44
C GLY A 94 15.43 -11.49 -26.17
N GLU A 95 14.39 -10.86 -25.63
CA GLU A 95 13.86 -9.58 -26.10
C GLU A 95 15.03 -8.61 -26.34
N GLU A 96 15.19 -8.06 -27.55
CA GLU A 96 16.24 -7.07 -27.87
C GLU A 96 15.58 -5.71 -28.10
N VAL A 97 16.24 -4.64 -27.62
CA VAL A 97 15.75 -3.26 -27.83
C VAL A 97 15.91 -2.90 -29.30
N THR A 98 14.80 -2.83 -30.03
CA THR A 98 14.76 -2.31 -31.41
C THR A 98 14.84 -0.79 -31.45
N GLU A 99 15.22 -0.22 -32.59
CA GLU A 99 15.22 1.24 -32.80
C GLU A 99 13.84 1.87 -32.53
N GLU A 100 12.76 1.19 -32.93
CA GLU A 100 11.39 1.67 -32.71
C GLU A 100 11.03 1.71 -31.21
N SER A 101 11.32 0.64 -30.47
CA SER A 101 11.10 0.57 -29.02
C SER A 101 12.00 1.57 -28.26
N GLN A 102 13.24 1.77 -28.72
CA GLN A 102 14.15 2.76 -28.16
C GLN A 102 13.66 4.19 -28.39
N LYS A 103 13.21 4.51 -29.61
CA LYS A 103 12.62 5.81 -29.93
C LYS A 103 11.37 6.07 -29.08
N PHE A 104 10.48 5.10 -28.96
CA PHE A 104 9.29 5.22 -28.11
C PHE A 104 9.67 5.50 -26.64
N LEU A 105 10.63 4.77 -26.08
CA LEU A 105 11.07 4.99 -24.71
C LEU A 105 11.77 6.34 -24.52
N ASN A 106 12.57 6.81 -25.49
CA ASN A 106 13.20 8.13 -25.47
C ASN A 106 12.14 9.25 -25.51
N ASP A 107 11.12 9.10 -26.35
CA ASP A 107 10.00 10.04 -26.47
C ASP A 107 9.23 10.10 -25.13
N ILE A 108 8.89 8.95 -24.55
CA ILE A 108 8.23 8.85 -23.23
C ILE A 108 9.11 9.43 -22.12
N PHE A 109 10.39 9.06 -22.05
CA PHE A 109 11.34 9.57 -21.06
C PHE A 109 11.45 11.09 -21.13
N THR A 110 11.59 11.65 -22.33
CA THR A 110 11.76 13.09 -22.55
C THR A 110 10.55 13.87 -22.02
N ILE A 111 9.35 13.47 -22.45
CA ILE A 111 8.11 14.14 -22.03
C ILE A 111 7.84 13.92 -20.55
N PHE A 112 8.02 12.70 -20.05
CA PHE A 112 7.84 12.38 -18.65
C PHE A 112 8.76 13.22 -17.76
N PHE A 113 10.07 13.27 -18.08
CA PHE A 113 11.06 14.03 -17.34
C PHE A 113 10.71 15.52 -17.31
N ILE A 114 10.39 16.11 -18.47
CA ILE A 114 10.02 17.52 -18.55
C ILE A 114 8.79 17.81 -17.72
N ILE A 115 7.73 17.01 -17.85
CA ILE A 115 6.48 17.22 -17.13
C ILE A 115 6.68 17.07 -15.62
N ILE A 116 7.34 16.00 -15.16
CA ILE A 116 7.47 15.75 -13.73
C ILE A 116 8.39 16.79 -13.06
N VAL A 117 9.44 17.23 -13.74
CA VAL A 117 10.32 18.31 -13.26
C VAL A 117 9.57 19.63 -13.26
N ALA A 118 8.84 19.97 -14.34
CA ALA A 118 8.07 21.21 -14.42
C ALA A 118 6.99 21.28 -13.33
N VAL A 119 6.20 20.22 -13.15
CA VAL A 119 5.15 20.19 -12.11
C VAL A 119 5.77 20.23 -10.70
N SER A 120 6.85 19.49 -10.46
CA SER A 120 7.55 19.54 -9.16
C SER A 120 8.15 20.92 -8.89
N PHE A 121 8.68 21.60 -9.91
CA PHE A 121 9.20 22.95 -9.80
C PHE A 121 8.09 23.98 -9.54
N VAL A 122 6.95 23.88 -10.23
CA VAL A 122 5.77 24.71 -9.95
C VAL A 122 5.28 24.47 -8.52
N ALA A 123 5.19 23.21 -8.08
CA ALA A 123 4.82 22.89 -6.70
C ALA A 123 5.83 23.46 -5.69
N PHE A 124 7.13 23.41 -5.98
CA PHE A 124 8.19 24.00 -5.14
C PHE A 124 7.97 25.49 -4.92
N LEU A 125 7.60 26.22 -5.98
CA LEU A 125 7.27 27.65 -5.91
C LEU A 125 5.96 27.90 -5.16
N LEU A 126 4.95 27.05 -5.38
CA LEU A 126 3.63 27.18 -4.77
C LEU A 126 3.53 26.66 -3.33
N MET A 127 4.54 25.98 -2.79
CA MET A 127 4.51 25.44 -1.42
C MET A 127 4.08 26.45 -0.33
N PRO A 128 4.51 27.73 -0.35
CA PRO A 128 4.04 28.73 0.60
C PRO A 128 2.53 28.98 0.59
N PHE A 129 1.86 28.74 -0.55
CA PHE A 129 0.41 28.83 -0.68
C PHE A 129 -0.26 27.48 -0.36
N LEU A 130 0.37 26.37 -0.74
CA LEU A 130 -0.19 25.03 -0.47
C LEU A 130 -0.16 24.67 1.02
N VAL A 131 0.75 25.26 1.80
CA VAL A 131 0.90 25.00 3.24
C VAL A 131 -0.40 25.24 4.02
N SER A 132 -1.16 26.28 3.65
CA SER A 132 -2.42 26.64 4.31
C SER A 132 -3.57 25.68 3.97
N ILE A 133 -3.44 24.92 2.88
CA ILE A 133 -4.37 23.86 2.53
C ILE A 133 -3.98 22.56 3.25
N ILE A 134 -2.69 22.22 3.28
CA ILE A 134 -2.18 20.95 3.81
C ILE A 134 -2.25 20.89 5.33
N ALA A 135 -1.85 21.97 6.00
CA ALA A 135 -1.79 22.02 7.46
C ALA A 135 -2.15 23.42 7.99
N PRO A 136 -3.41 23.87 7.79
CA PRO A 136 -3.87 25.18 8.27
C PRO A 136 -3.76 25.35 9.79
N GLY A 137 -3.82 24.27 10.57
CA GLY A 137 -3.73 24.33 12.03
C GLY A 137 -2.31 24.46 12.59
N PHE A 138 -1.27 24.37 11.74
CA PHE A 138 0.10 24.57 12.19
C PHE A 138 0.42 26.05 12.44
N THR A 139 1.27 26.29 13.45
CA THR A 139 1.82 27.62 13.71
C THR A 139 2.70 28.08 12.53
N PRO A 140 2.91 29.40 12.35
CA PRO A 140 3.78 29.91 11.28
C PRO A 140 5.19 29.31 11.28
N PHE A 141 5.72 28.96 12.47
CA PHE A 141 7.00 28.25 12.61
C PHE A 141 6.96 26.87 11.93
N PHE A 142 5.97 26.04 12.26
CA PHE A 142 5.83 24.69 11.69
C PHE A 142 5.40 24.73 10.22
N GLN A 143 4.65 25.74 9.78
CA GLN A 143 4.34 25.95 8.37
C GLN A 143 5.61 26.26 7.55
N LYS A 144 6.53 27.08 8.07
CA LYS A 144 7.82 27.33 7.42
C LYS A 144 8.66 26.06 7.30
N GLU A 145 8.69 25.26 8.37
CA GLU A 145 9.37 23.96 8.38
C GLU A 145 8.75 22.99 7.36
N LEU A 146 7.42 22.92 7.28
CA LEU A 146 6.67 22.13 6.31
C LEU A 146 7.04 22.49 4.86
N ILE A 147 7.10 23.79 4.54
CA ILE A 147 7.48 24.27 3.20
C ILE A 147 8.87 23.74 2.82
N ILE A 148 9.85 23.84 3.71
CA ILE A 148 11.23 23.42 3.43
C ILE A 148 11.30 21.90 3.28
N LEU A 149 10.67 21.13 4.16
CA LEU A 149 10.66 19.67 4.05
C LEU A 149 10.00 19.19 2.77
N SER A 150 8.83 19.74 2.42
CA SER A 150 8.16 19.40 1.15
C SER A 150 9.04 19.73 -0.05
N ARG A 151 9.73 20.89 -0.04
CA ARG A 151 10.65 21.28 -1.11
C ARG A 151 11.81 20.29 -1.30
N ILE A 152 12.38 19.78 -0.22
CA ILE A 152 13.40 18.72 -0.27
C ILE A 152 12.78 17.42 -0.82
N MET A 153 11.61 17.05 -0.32
CA MET A 153 10.92 15.81 -0.69
C MET A 153 10.37 15.81 -2.12
N LEU A 154 10.20 16.97 -2.77
CA LEU A 154 9.82 17.06 -4.19
C LEU A 154 10.85 16.45 -5.15
N LEU A 155 12.07 16.16 -4.67
CA LEU A 155 13.02 15.33 -5.42
C LEU A 155 12.55 13.87 -5.54
N SER A 156 11.79 13.35 -4.57
CA SER A 156 11.34 11.96 -4.54
C SER A 156 10.39 11.58 -5.68
N PRO A 157 9.32 12.34 -6.05
CA PRO A 157 8.46 11.98 -7.17
C PRO A 157 9.22 11.95 -8.50
N ILE A 158 10.20 12.84 -8.70
CA ILE A 158 11.05 12.86 -9.89
C ILE A 158 11.89 11.57 -9.94
N LEU A 159 12.65 11.28 -8.88
CA LEU A 159 13.55 10.12 -8.83
C LEU A 159 12.80 8.78 -8.89
N LEU A 160 11.75 8.64 -8.08
CA LEU A 160 10.93 7.42 -8.09
C LEU A 160 10.14 7.27 -9.39
N GLY A 161 9.67 8.37 -9.96
CA GLY A 161 8.97 8.36 -11.25
C GLY A 161 9.87 7.90 -12.40
N LEU A 162 11.09 8.43 -12.48
CA LEU A 162 12.09 7.92 -13.41
C LEU A 162 12.42 6.47 -13.09
N SER A 163 12.56 6.13 -11.81
CA SER A 163 12.82 4.74 -11.42
C SER A 163 11.74 3.77 -11.89
N ASN A 164 10.46 4.15 -11.91
CA ASN A 164 9.37 3.32 -12.43
C ASN A 164 9.47 3.11 -13.94
N LEU A 165 9.83 4.17 -14.68
CA LEU A 165 10.05 4.10 -16.13
C LEU A 165 11.16 3.09 -16.45
N PHE A 166 12.30 3.17 -15.77
CA PHE A 166 13.43 2.26 -15.98
C PHE A 166 13.13 0.86 -15.42
N GLY A 167 12.34 0.78 -14.35
CA GLY A 167 11.86 -0.48 -13.78
C GLY A 167 10.92 -1.24 -14.72
N THR A 168 10.19 -0.54 -15.58
CA THR A 168 9.38 -1.17 -16.65
C THR A 168 10.28 -1.94 -17.61
N VAL A 169 11.39 -1.33 -18.06
CA VAL A 169 12.37 -2.00 -18.93
C VAL A 169 13.04 -3.17 -18.21
N THR A 170 13.43 -2.98 -16.95
CA THR A 170 14.05 -4.04 -16.14
C THR A 170 13.13 -5.27 -16.00
N GLN A 171 11.81 -5.07 -15.84
CA GLN A 171 10.84 -6.16 -15.76
C GLN A 171 10.51 -6.80 -17.11
N LEU A 172 10.46 -6.01 -18.19
CA LEU A 172 10.29 -6.52 -19.55
C LEU A 172 11.36 -7.58 -19.85
N PHE A 173 12.63 -7.25 -19.59
CA PHE A 173 13.78 -8.15 -19.70
C PHE A 173 13.93 -9.16 -18.54
N ARG A 174 12.87 -9.37 -17.75
CA ARG A 174 12.79 -10.40 -16.69
C ARG A 174 13.90 -10.33 -15.62
N LYS A 175 14.46 -9.14 -15.36
CA LYS A 175 15.45 -8.90 -14.31
C LYS A 175 14.79 -8.61 -12.96
N PHE A 176 13.88 -9.49 -12.54
CA PHE A 176 13.01 -9.28 -11.38
C PHE A 176 13.77 -9.17 -10.04
N PHE A 177 14.92 -9.85 -9.90
CA PHE A 177 15.75 -9.76 -8.69
C PHE A 177 16.19 -8.32 -8.41
N ILE A 178 16.81 -7.68 -9.41
CA ILE A 178 17.31 -6.30 -9.27
C ILE A 178 16.14 -5.35 -9.11
N TYR A 179 15.05 -5.59 -9.87
CA TYR A 179 13.85 -4.78 -9.75
C TYR A 179 13.33 -4.76 -8.31
N ALA A 180 13.31 -5.93 -7.65
CA ALA A 180 12.81 -6.08 -6.29
C ALA A 180 13.72 -5.50 -5.20
N LEU A 181 14.99 -5.20 -5.52
CA LEU A 181 15.90 -4.54 -4.58
C LEU A 181 15.58 -3.06 -4.38
N SER A 182 15.04 -2.36 -5.39
CA SER A 182 14.86 -0.91 -5.30
C SER A 182 14.03 -0.44 -4.10
N PRO A 183 12.87 -1.04 -3.76
CA PRO A 183 12.10 -0.66 -2.57
C PRO A 183 12.84 -0.87 -1.24
N ILE A 184 13.76 -1.84 -1.18
CA ILE A 184 14.62 -2.07 -0.01
C ILE A 184 15.55 -0.88 0.18
N PHE A 185 16.22 -0.46 -0.89
CA PHE A 185 17.14 0.68 -0.84
C PHE A 185 16.45 2.01 -0.54
N TYR A 186 15.19 2.19 -0.97
CA TYR A 186 14.39 3.33 -0.54
C TYR A 186 14.20 3.36 0.98
N ASN A 187 13.80 2.23 1.58
CA ASN A 187 13.65 2.14 3.03
C ASN A 187 14.99 2.29 3.77
N LEU A 188 16.08 1.71 3.24
CA LEU A 188 17.42 1.89 3.80
C LEU A 188 17.84 3.35 3.80
N GLY A 189 17.57 4.10 2.72
CA GLY A 189 17.89 5.53 2.67
C GLY A 189 17.17 6.34 3.74
N ILE A 190 15.89 6.05 4.00
CA ILE A 190 15.13 6.71 5.08
C ILE A 190 15.66 6.28 6.46
N ILE A 191 16.03 5.00 6.64
CA ILE A 191 16.66 4.51 7.87
C ILE A 191 17.97 5.27 8.12
N VAL A 192 18.85 5.39 7.12
CA VAL A 192 20.08 6.20 7.20
C VAL A 192 19.75 7.66 7.52
N GLY A 193 18.68 8.20 6.94
CA GLY A 193 18.14 9.52 7.25
C GLY A 193 17.86 9.71 8.74
N VAL A 194 17.09 8.81 9.35
CA VAL A 194 16.73 8.94 10.77
C VAL A 194 17.87 8.55 11.73
N THR A 195 18.73 7.58 11.38
CA THR A 195 19.80 7.13 12.28
C THR A 195 21.05 7.98 12.20
N PHE A 196 21.34 8.58 11.04
CA PHE A 196 22.57 9.31 10.78
C PHE A 196 22.33 10.78 10.46
N PHE A 197 21.60 11.11 9.39
CA PHE A 197 21.41 12.52 8.99
C PHE A 197 20.63 13.33 10.02
N TYR A 198 19.66 12.72 10.72
CA TYR A 198 18.87 13.36 11.76
C TYR A 198 19.74 13.94 12.89
N ARG A 199 20.85 13.28 13.24
CA ARG A 199 21.77 13.75 14.27
C ARG A 199 22.40 15.11 13.93
N PHE A 200 22.66 15.37 12.66
CA PHE A 200 23.35 16.57 12.19
C PHE A 200 22.39 17.68 11.75
N PHE A 201 21.26 17.30 11.15
CA PHE A 201 20.34 18.23 10.49
C PHE A 201 18.92 18.21 11.08
N GLY A 202 18.67 17.50 12.17
CA GLY A 202 17.34 17.33 12.74
C GLY A 202 16.36 16.74 11.74
N ILE A 203 15.12 17.23 11.73
CA ILE A 203 14.06 16.71 10.85
C ILE A 203 14.40 16.88 9.35
N TYR A 204 15.21 17.88 8.98
CA TYR A 204 15.70 18.05 7.61
C TYR A 204 16.58 16.88 7.18
N GLY A 205 17.37 16.31 8.11
CA GLY A 205 18.16 15.12 7.87
C GLY A 205 17.30 13.90 7.51
N LEU A 206 16.13 13.77 8.14
CA LEU A 206 15.17 12.73 7.78
C LEU A 206 14.62 12.93 6.37
N ALA A 207 14.26 14.16 5.98
CA ALA A 207 13.83 14.48 4.61
C ALA A 207 14.94 14.25 3.57
N LEU A 208 16.19 14.54 3.90
CA LEU A 208 17.35 14.18 3.07
C LEU A 208 17.50 12.67 2.92
N GLY A 209 17.17 11.89 3.96
CA GLY A 209 17.10 10.43 3.88
C GLY A 209 16.07 9.92 2.87
N VAL A 210 14.93 10.60 2.76
CA VAL A 210 13.90 10.30 1.74
C VAL A 210 14.43 10.54 0.33
N ALA A 211 15.06 11.71 0.10
CA ALA A 211 15.67 12.02 -1.20
C ALA A 211 16.81 11.04 -1.53
N PHE A 212 17.65 10.69 -0.55
CA PHE A 212 18.72 9.73 -0.69
C PHE A 212 18.20 8.32 -1.02
N GLY A 213 17.16 7.86 -0.32
CA GLY A 213 16.50 6.58 -0.61
C GLY A 213 15.92 6.56 -2.03
N ALA A 214 15.26 7.64 -2.45
CA ALA A 214 14.72 7.75 -3.81
C ALA A 214 15.83 7.73 -4.87
N LEU A 215 16.97 8.36 -4.59
CA LEU A 215 18.15 8.33 -5.44
C LEU A 215 18.72 6.91 -5.57
N MET A 216 18.88 6.19 -4.46
CA MET A 216 19.35 4.79 -4.50
C MET A 216 18.37 3.89 -5.26
N HIS A 217 17.06 4.08 -5.03
CA HIS A 217 16.01 3.36 -5.75
C HIS A 217 16.15 3.55 -7.27
N PHE A 218 16.34 4.81 -7.71
CA PHE A 218 16.57 5.17 -9.11
C PHE A 218 17.86 4.60 -9.70
N ILE A 219 19.00 4.78 -9.03
CA ILE A 219 20.32 4.34 -9.53
C ILE A 219 20.31 2.84 -9.84
N ILE A 220 19.70 2.02 -8.98
CA ILE A 220 19.61 0.57 -9.19
C ILE A 220 18.86 0.24 -10.48
N GLN A 221 17.71 0.88 -10.73
CA GLN A 221 16.94 0.66 -11.95
C GLN A 221 17.65 1.24 -13.18
N ALA A 222 18.34 2.38 -13.02
CA ALA A 222 19.11 3.00 -14.09
C ALA A 222 20.24 2.08 -14.59
N ILE A 223 21.01 1.49 -13.66
CA ILE A 223 22.08 0.54 -13.98
C ILE A 223 21.50 -0.74 -14.61
N ALA A 224 20.41 -1.27 -14.06
CA ALA A 224 19.77 -2.50 -14.54
C ALA A 224 19.27 -2.35 -15.99
N SER A 225 18.59 -1.23 -16.26
CA SER A 225 18.05 -0.87 -17.57
C SER A 225 19.15 -0.64 -18.61
N SER A 226 20.23 0.08 -18.24
CA SER A 226 21.39 0.27 -19.12
C SER A 226 22.01 -1.07 -19.51
N SER A 227 22.06 -2.02 -18.56
CA SER A 227 22.53 -3.39 -18.79
C SER A 227 21.57 -4.23 -19.65
N CYS A 228 20.38 -3.73 -20.02
CA CYS A 228 19.47 -4.32 -21.00
C CYS A 228 19.59 -3.68 -22.39
N GLY A 229 20.59 -2.82 -22.61
CA GLY A 229 20.74 -2.06 -23.86
C GLY A 229 19.85 -0.82 -23.93
N PHE A 230 19.10 -0.50 -22.88
CA PHE A 230 18.30 0.73 -22.82
C PHE A 230 18.95 1.79 -21.92
N THR A 231 19.62 2.74 -22.56
CA THR A 231 20.02 4.01 -21.94
C THR A 231 19.15 5.13 -22.52
N PRO A 232 18.21 5.72 -21.76
CA PRO A 232 17.35 6.76 -22.28
C PRO A 232 18.17 7.97 -22.71
N ARG A 233 17.83 8.49 -23.88
CA ARG A 233 18.37 9.75 -24.42
C ARG A 233 17.21 10.72 -24.61
N PHE A 234 17.49 12.01 -24.47
CA PHE A 234 16.51 13.03 -24.82
C PHE A 234 16.25 12.99 -26.33
N SER A 235 14.98 12.88 -26.72
CA SER A 235 14.56 12.95 -28.13
C SER A 235 14.64 14.40 -28.60
N LEU A 236 15.66 14.71 -29.41
CA LEU A 236 15.87 16.02 -30.01
C LEU A 236 16.02 15.86 -31.54
N PRO A 237 15.39 16.73 -32.36
CA PRO A 237 14.56 17.88 -32.00
C PRO A 237 13.17 17.47 -31.46
N PHE A 238 12.55 18.29 -30.61
CA PHE A 238 11.21 17.99 -30.03
C PHE A 238 10.12 17.68 -31.06
N LEU A 239 10.27 18.15 -32.31
CA LEU A 239 9.38 17.81 -33.42
C LEU A 239 9.40 16.32 -33.80
N SER A 240 10.44 15.56 -33.45
CA SER A 240 10.53 14.13 -33.75
C SER A 240 9.73 13.24 -32.78
N ILE A 241 9.17 13.83 -31.72
CA ILE A 241 8.44 13.12 -30.66
C ILE A 241 7.09 12.64 -31.18
N ASN A 242 6.79 11.35 -31.01
CA ASN A 242 5.49 10.81 -31.37
C ASN A 242 4.43 11.11 -30.30
N PHE A 243 3.79 12.27 -30.38
CA PHE A 243 2.70 12.66 -29.46
C PHE A 243 1.48 11.74 -29.49
N LYS A 244 1.27 10.97 -30.58
CA LYS A 244 0.15 10.01 -30.66
C LYS A 244 0.33 8.84 -29.68
N ASP A 245 1.56 8.35 -29.56
CA ASP A 245 1.91 7.25 -28.65
C ASP A 245 1.81 7.72 -27.20
N ILE A 246 2.34 8.90 -26.89
CA ILE A 246 2.24 9.53 -25.57
C ILE A 246 0.76 9.75 -25.18
N LYS A 247 -0.05 10.28 -26.10
CA LYS A 247 -1.49 10.50 -25.85
C LYS A 247 -2.20 9.18 -25.52
N SER A 248 -1.86 8.09 -26.23
CA SER A 248 -2.43 6.76 -25.97
C SER A 248 -2.07 6.26 -24.57
N VAL A 249 -0.80 6.39 -24.17
CA VAL A 249 -0.32 6.03 -22.82
C VAL A 249 -1.07 6.83 -21.74
N VAL A 250 -1.23 8.13 -21.94
CA VAL A 250 -1.92 9.02 -20.98
C VAL A 250 -3.39 8.67 -20.84
N ILE A 251 -4.11 8.51 -21.96
CA ILE A 251 -5.55 8.22 -21.94
C ILE A 251 -5.84 6.86 -21.28
N THR A 252 -5.04 5.83 -21.57
CA THR A 252 -5.20 4.51 -20.96
C THR A 252 -4.97 4.53 -19.44
N SER A 253 -4.05 5.38 -18.97
CA SER A 253 -3.70 5.46 -17.54
C SER A 253 -4.65 6.33 -16.73
N LEU A 254 -5.22 7.38 -17.36
CA LEU A 254 -5.91 8.46 -16.69
C LEU A 254 -7.01 8.00 -15.70
N PRO A 255 -7.89 7.04 -16.03
CA PRO A 255 -8.94 6.64 -15.09
C PRO A 255 -8.39 6.00 -13.80
N ARG A 256 -7.34 5.18 -13.92
CA ARG A 256 -6.65 4.57 -12.78
C ARG A 256 -5.95 5.65 -11.95
N THR A 257 -5.24 6.56 -12.62
CA THR A 257 -4.54 7.67 -11.99
C THR A 257 -5.49 8.56 -11.18
N LEU A 258 -6.64 8.94 -11.77
CA LEU A 258 -7.65 9.74 -11.08
C LEU A 258 -8.22 9.00 -9.86
N GLY A 259 -8.47 7.68 -9.97
CA GLY A 259 -8.94 6.87 -8.84
C GLY A 259 -7.97 6.88 -7.65
N LEU A 260 -6.66 6.77 -7.93
CA LEU A 260 -5.62 6.84 -6.90
C LEU A 260 -5.44 8.26 -6.34
N ALA A 261 -5.57 9.28 -7.18
CA ALA A 261 -5.45 10.69 -6.79
C ALA A 261 -6.56 11.11 -5.81
N PHE A 262 -7.81 10.67 -6.02
CA PHE A 262 -8.92 11.02 -5.13
C PHE A 262 -8.74 10.48 -3.71
N ASN A 263 -8.24 9.25 -3.55
CA ASN A 263 -7.92 8.71 -2.23
C ASN A 263 -6.84 9.56 -1.54
N ASN A 264 -5.84 10.05 -2.30
CA ASN A 264 -4.81 10.93 -1.74
C ASN A 264 -5.37 12.30 -1.38
N ILE A 265 -6.27 12.86 -2.16
CA ILE A 265 -6.96 14.11 -1.82
C ILE A 265 -7.75 13.95 -0.51
N ALA A 266 -8.43 12.83 -0.31
CA ALA A 266 -9.10 12.54 0.97
C ALA A 266 -8.11 12.48 2.13
N LEU A 267 -6.96 11.83 1.96
CA LEU A 267 -5.90 11.80 2.97
C LEU A 267 -5.33 13.19 3.25
N ILE A 268 -5.18 14.06 2.24
CA ILE A 268 -4.77 15.45 2.44
C ILE A 268 -5.76 16.15 3.36
N ALA A 269 -7.06 16.07 3.06
CA ALA A 269 -8.10 16.70 3.88
C ALA A 269 -8.14 16.15 5.32
N ILE A 270 -7.93 14.85 5.51
CA ILE A 270 -7.78 14.25 6.85
C ILE A 270 -6.58 14.86 7.60
N ILE A 271 -5.45 15.03 6.92
CA ILE A 271 -4.23 15.60 7.52
C ILE A 271 -4.40 17.10 7.81
N SER A 272 -5.10 17.83 6.92
CA SER A 272 -5.48 19.22 7.16
C SER A 272 -6.32 19.35 8.44
N LEU A 273 -7.29 18.46 8.64
CA LEU A 273 -8.09 18.44 9.87
C LEU A 273 -7.23 18.04 11.08
N ALA A 274 -6.37 17.02 10.91
CA ALA A 274 -5.45 16.56 11.95
C ALA A 274 -4.49 17.66 12.43
N SER A 275 -4.15 18.62 11.57
CA SER A 275 -3.26 19.74 11.91
C SER A 275 -3.83 20.68 12.97
N PHE A 276 -5.15 20.68 13.19
CA PHE A 276 -5.82 21.43 14.27
C PHE A 276 -5.91 20.66 15.59
N LEU A 277 -5.60 19.36 15.57
CA LEU A 277 -5.66 18.51 16.76
C LEU A 277 -4.35 18.62 17.56
N LYS A 278 -4.30 17.95 18.71
CA LYS A 278 -3.10 17.94 19.55
C LYS A 278 -1.85 17.50 18.77
N SER A 279 -0.71 18.12 19.10
CA SER A 279 0.62 17.73 18.62
C SER A 279 0.84 16.20 18.72
N GLY A 280 1.35 15.61 17.65
CA GLY A 280 1.55 14.18 17.48
C GLY A 280 0.36 13.45 16.84
N SER A 281 -0.79 14.11 16.61
CA SER A 281 -1.98 13.47 16.05
C SER A 281 -1.74 12.93 14.63
N ILE A 282 -1.05 13.68 13.78
CA ILE A 282 -0.70 13.23 12.43
C ILE A 282 0.23 12.01 12.50
N SER A 283 1.20 12.03 13.40
CA SER A 283 2.14 10.92 13.63
C SER A 283 1.43 9.68 14.12
N ILE A 284 0.53 9.81 15.10
CA ILE A 284 -0.29 8.70 15.64
C ILE A 284 -1.13 8.07 14.53
N PHE A 285 -1.79 8.90 13.72
CA PHE A 285 -2.58 8.45 12.57
C PHE A 285 -1.70 7.66 11.59
N ASN A 286 -0.55 8.21 11.18
CA ASN A 286 0.32 7.55 10.20
C ASN A 286 0.94 6.26 10.74
N PHE A 287 1.37 6.20 11.99
CA PHE A 287 1.88 4.96 12.60
C PHE A 287 0.80 3.86 12.61
N ALA A 288 -0.42 4.18 13.03
CA ALA A 288 -1.51 3.22 13.04
C ALA A 288 -1.91 2.78 11.62
N PHE A 289 -1.98 3.71 10.68
CA PHE A 289 -2.29 3.44 9.28
C PHE A 289 -1.24 2.53 8.62
N ASN A 290 0.05 2.78 8.87
CA ASN A 290 1.14 1.95 8.37
C ASN A 290 1.07 0.52 8.92
N LEU A 291 0.86 0.36 10.24
CA LEU A 291 0.71 -0.95 10.87
C LEU A 291 -0.46 -1.74 10.28
N GLN A 292 -1.60 -1.08 10.05
CA GLN A 292 -2.80 -1.72 9.50
C GLN A 292 -2.65 -2.04 8.00
N SER A 293 -1.77 -1.35 7.27
CA SER A 293 -1.54 -1.59 5.84
C SER A 293 -0.87 -2.94 5.57
N VAL A 294 -0.08 -3.46 6.52
CA VAL A 294 0.62 -4.75 6.39
C VAL A 294 -0.36 -5.89 6.10
N PRO A 295 -1.36 -6.18 6.95
CA PRO A 295 -2.31 -7.24 6.66
C PRO A 295 -3.17 -6.98 5.41
N LEU A 296 -3.53 -5.71 5.16
CA LEU A 296 -4.27 -5.34 3.94
C LEU A 296 -3.49 -5.71 2.67
N ASN A 297 -2.18 -5.42 2.65
CA ASN A 297 -1.32 -5.69 1.51
C ASN A 297 -1.18 -7.20 1.28
N ILE A 298 -1.00 -7.99 2.34
CA ILE A 298 -0.81 -9.44 2.28
C ILE A 298 -2.09 -10.18 1.85
N ILE A 299 -3.26 -9.70 2.28
CA ILE A 299 -4.53 -10.38 2.04
C ILE A 299 -5.30 -9.69 0.93
N GLY A 300 -5.82 -8.49 1.20
CA GLY A 300 -6.76 -7.79 0.32
C GLY A 300 -6.15 -7.49 -1.05
N ILE A 301 -4.99 -6.84 -1.08
CA ILE A 301 -4.36 -6.44 -2.33
C ILE A 301 -3.84 -7.66 -3.11
N SER A 302 -3.18 -8.60 -2.43
CA SER A 302 -2.65 -9.81 -3.09
C SER A 302 -3.72 -10.64 -3.79
N TYR A 303 -4.83 -10.96 -3.12
CA TYR A 303 -5.92 -11.73 -3.75
C TYR A 303 -6.59 -10.95 -4.89
N ALA A 304 -6.80 -9.64 -4.72
CA ALA A 304 -7.40 -8.82 -5.77
C ALA A 304 -6.51 -8.72 -7.02
N VAL A 305 -5.20 -8.57 -6.85
CA VAL A 305 -4.23 -8.55 -7.97
C VAL A 305 -4.16 -9.91 -8.65
N ALA A 306 -4.10 -11.00 -7.88
CA ALA A 306 -4.03 -12.36 -8.42
C ALA A 306 -5.29 -12.75 -9.20
N ALA A 307 -6.46 -12.29 -8.78
CA ALA A 307 -7.73 -12.57 -9.47
C ALA A 307 -7.90 -11.79 -10.79
N PHE A 308 -7.21 -10.65 -10.96
CA PHE A 308 -7.46 -9.75 -12.09
C PHE A 308 -7.25 -10.38 -13.48
N PRO A 309 -6.14 -11.10 -13.76
CA PRO A 309 -5.92 -11.71 -15.07
C PRO A 309 -7.01 -12.73 -15.43
N THR A 310 -7.44 -13.55 -14.45
CA THR A 310 -8.51 -14.53 -14.66
C THR A 310 -9.86 -13.85 -14.92
N LEU A 311 -10.17 -12.76 -14.20
CA LEU A 311 -11.39 -11.98 -14.44
C LEU A 311 -11.40 -11.37 -15.84
N ALA A 312 -10.29 -10.74 -16.25
CA ALA A 312 -10.18 -10.14 -17.59
C ALA A 312 -10.27 -11.20 -18.70
N LYS A 313 -9.64 -12.36 -18.51
CA LYS A 313 -9.72 -13.48 -19.46
C LYS A 313 -11.17 -13.98 -19.62
N SER A 314 -11.87 -14.25 -18.51
CA SER A 314 -13.26 -14.72 -18.56
C SER A 314 -14.19 -13.72 -19.27
N VAL A 315 -14.01 -12.42 -19.05
CA VAL A 315 -14.77 -11.38 -19.77
C VAL A 315 -14.43 -11.38 -21.26
N SER A 316 -13.15 -11.41 -21.63
CA SER A 316 -12.71 -11.41 -23.03
C SER A 316 -13.24 -12.62 -23.83
N MET A 317 -13.39 -13.76 -23.16
CA MET A 317 -13.95 -14.99 -23.74
C MET A 317 -15.48 -15.06 -23.68
N GLY A 318 -16.16 -14.03 -23.16
CA GLY A 318 -17.62 -14.01 -22.99
C GLY A 318 -18.14 -14.98 -21.92
N LYS A 319 -17.27 -15.57 -21.10
CA LYS A 319 -17.59 -16.59 -20.10
C LYS A 319 -17.96 -15.97 -18.76
N MET A 320 -19.14 -15.35 -18.69
CA MET A 320 -19.56 -14.58 -17.52
C MET A 320 -19.74 -15.46 -16.26
N ASP A 321 -20.09 -16.74 -16.39
CA ASP A 321 -20.23 -17.62 -15.22
C ASP A 321 -18.86 -17.98 -14.60
N GLU A 322 -17.83 -18.17 -15.42
CA GLU A 322 -16.44 -18.29 -14.94
C GLU A 322 -16.01 -17.00 -14.22
N PHE A 323 -16.32 -15.83 -14.78
CA PHE A 323 -16.05 -14.54 -14.14
C PHE A 323 -16.69 -14.44 -12.75
N LYS A 324 -17.99 -14.77 -12.63
CA LYS A 324 -18.71 -14.75 -11.35
C LYS A 324 -18.06 -15.71 -10.34
N ASN A 325 -17.67 -16.90 -10.77
CA ASN A 325 -17.01 -17.90 -9.93
C ASN A 325 -15.64 -17.42 -9.45
N HIS A 326 -14.81 -16.85 -10.33
CA HIS A 326 -13.51 -16.28 -9.96
C HIS A 326 -13.68 -15.12 -8.97
N LEU A 327 -14.63 -14.22 -9.22
CA LEU A 327 -14.91 -13.09 -8.34
C LEU A 327 -15.38 -13.55 -6.95
N LYS A 328 -16.34 -14.49 -6.90
CA LYS A 328 -16.84 -15.08 -5.67
C LYS A 328 -15.73 -15.80 -4.90
N SER A 329 -14.89 -16.57 -5.60
CA SER A 329 -13.78 -17.29 -4.99
C SER A 329 -12.78 -16.33 -4.35
N ALA A 330 -12.36 -15.29 -5.07
CA ALA A 330 -11.47 -14.26 -4.54
C ALA A 330 -12.08 -13.52 -3.33
N ALA A 331 -13.37 -13.17 -3.41
CA ALA A 331 -14.07 -12.50 -2.30
C ALA A 331 -14.14 -13.39 -1.04
N ARG A 332 -14.40 -14.70 -1.19
CA ARG A 332 -14.38 -15.65 -0.07
C ARG A 332 -13.01 -15.70 0.60
N GLN A 333 -11.93 -15.73 -0.18
CA GLN A 333 -10.57 -15.75 0.36
C GLN A 333 -10.24 -14.46 1.13
N ILE A 334 -10.62 -13.29 0.58
CA ILE A 334 -10.43 -12.01 1.29
C ILE A 334 -11.20 -12.02 2.61
N VAL A 335 -12.46 -12.45 2.63
CA VAL A 335 -13.28 -12.56 3.85
C VAL A 335 -12.65 -13.53 4.86
N PHE A 336 -12.31 -14.73 4.41
CA PHE A 336 -11.76 -15.82 5.23
C PHE A 336 -10.50 -15.39 5.97
N TRP A 337 -9.57 -14.72 5.29
CA TRP A 337 -8.31 -14.28 5.90
C TRP A 337 -8.42 -12.96 6.67
N SER A 338 -9.30 -12.04 6.25
CA SER A 338 -9.41 -10.74 6.91
C SER A 338 -9.96 -10.89 8.32
N PHE A 339 -10.98 -11.71 8.56
CA PHE A 339 -11.63 -11.79 9.87
C PHE A 339 -10.67 -12.22 11.01
N PRO A 340 -9.88 -13.31 10.89
CA PRO A 340 -8.93 -13.69 11.94
C PRO A 340 -7.94 -12.58 12.25
N VAL A 341 -7.47 -11.89 11.21
CA VAL A 341 -6.52 -10.79 11.33
C VAL A 341 -7.13 -9.58 12.01
N ILE A 342 -8.37 -9.21 11.67
CA ILE A 342 -9.09 -8.10 12.32
C ILE A 342 -9.19 -8.35 13.83
N PHE A 343 -9.63 -9.54 14.22
CA PHE A 343 -9.78 -9.89 15.64
C PHE A 343 -8.43 -9.96 16.37
N LEU A 344 -7.41 -10.58 15.77
CA LEU A 344 -6.06 -10.58 16.34
C LEU A 344 -5.53 -9.16 16.53
N PHE A 345 -5.57 -8.33 15.48
CA PHE A 345 -5.05 -6.96 15.53
C PHE A 345 -5.79 -6.13 16.58
N ILE A 346 -7.10 -6.29 16.75
CA ILE A 346 -7.87 -5.59 17.78
C ILE A 346 -7.48 -6.05 19.19
N VAL A 347 -7.29 -7.36 19.41
CA VAL A 347 -7.02 -7.93 20.73
C VAL A 347 -5.57 -7.72 21.16
N VAL A 348 -4.60 -8.00 20.28
CA VAL A 348 -3.16 -7.86 20.56
C VAL A 348 -2.59 -6.50 20.13
N ARG A 349 -3.44 -5.50 19.87
CA ARG A 349 -3.05 -4.16 19.39
C ARG A 349 -1.91 -3.52 20.19
N ALA A 350 -1.99 -3.58 21.52
CA ALA A 350 -1.01 -2.94 22.38
C ALA A 350 0.36 -3.63 22.27
N GLN A 351 0.36 -4.97 22.16
CA GLN A 351 1.56 -5.78 21.96
C GLN A 351 2.18 -5.49 20.60
N ILE A 352 1.39 -5.46 19.52
CA ILE A 352 1.86 -5.11 18.17
C ILE A 352 2.55 -3.75 18.19
N VAL A 353 1.87 -2.72 18.70
CA VAL A 353 2.39 -1.34 18.72
C VAL A 353 3.63 -1.25 19.62
N ARG A 354 3.60 -1.83 20.81
CA ARG A 354 4.72 -1.75 21.76
C ARG A 354 5.95 -2.52 21.26
N VAL A 355 5.78 -3.70 20.67
CA VAL A 355 6.88 -4.48 20.11
C VAL A 355 7.51 -3.77 18.93
N ILE A 356 6.70 -3.22 18.02
CA ILE A 356 7.21 -2.62 16.78
C ILE A 356 7.74 -1.21 17.02
N LEU A 357 6.99 -0.35 17.73
CA LEU A 357 7.27 1.08 17.85
C LEU A 357 7.73 1.50 19.26
N GLY A 358 7.37 0.73 20.30
CA GLY A 358 7.50 1.10 21.71
C GLY A 358 8.92 1.08 22.27
N SER A 359 9.73 2.09 21.92
CA SER A 359 11.09 2.27 22.43
C SER A 359 11.55 3.72 22.27
N GLY A 360 12.58 4.14 23.01
CA GLY A 360 13.15 5.50 22.91
C GLY A 360 12.11 6.59 23.22
N SER A 361 11.95 7.55 22.30
CA SER A 361 11.00 8.66 22.39
C SER A 361 9.52 8.24 22.31
N PHE A 362 9.21 6.96 22.09
CA PHE A 362 7.84 6.47 21.97
C PHE A 362 7.23 6.07 23.32
N SER A 363 6.42 6.97 23.89
CA SER A 363 5.84 6.82 25.23
C SER A 363 4.75 5.73 25.32
N TRP A 364 4.35 5.40 26.55
CA TRP A 364 3.21 4.51 26.79
C TRP A 364 1.88 5.15 26.35
N GLU A 365 1.72 6.47 26.54
CA GLU A 365 0.55 7.21 26.05
C GLU A 365 0.44 7.11 24.52
N SER A 366 1.55 7.33 23.81
CA SER A 366 1.63 7.14 22.35
C SER A 366 1.29 5.70 21.95
N THR A 367 1.75 4.71 22.73
CA THR A 367 1.42 3.29 22.50
C THR A 367 -0.08 3.07 22.59
N ARG A 368 -0.74 3.62 23.60
CA ARG A 368 -2.19 3.46 23.80
C ARG A 368 -3.01 4.15 22.70
N LEU A 369 -2.65 5.38 22.32
CA LEU A 369 -3.34 6.10 21.24
C LEU A 369 -3.15 5.42 19.88
N VAL A 370 -1.93 5.02 19.53
CA VAL A 370 -1.67 4.30 18.26
C VAL A 370 -2.38 2.95 18.27
N ALA A 371 -2.41 2.22 19.39
CA ALA A 371 -3.14 0.97 19.50
C ALA A 371 -4.66 1.18 19.33
N ALA A 372 -5.23 2.23 19.92
CA ALA A 372 -6.63 2.58 19.74
C ALA A 372 -6.95 2.92 18.27
N CYS A 373 -6.13 3.74 17.60
CA CYS A 373 -6.26 4.02 16.18
C CYS A 373 -6.15 2.75 15.33
N LEU A 374 -5.19 1.86 15.64
CA LEU A 374 -4.99 0.59 14.94
C LEU A 374 -6.23 -0.30 15.05
N ALA A 375 -6.87 -0.37 16.22
CA ALA A 375 -8.11 -1.13 16.42
C ALA A 375 -9.23 -0.61 15.53
N VAL A 376 -9.41 0.73 15.47
CA VAL A 376 -10.43 1.37 14.65
C VAL A 376 -10.18 1.10 13.17
N PHE A 377 -8.96 1.32 12.70
CA PHE A 377 -8.59 1.02 11.31
C PHE A 377 -8.83 -0.44 10.94
N SER A 378 -8.51 -1.37 11.84
CA SER A 378 -8.61 -2.81 11.59
C SER A 378 -10.01 -3.23 11.14
N PHE A 379 -11.08 -2.61 11.64
CA PHE A 379 -12.45 -2.91 11.20
C PHE A 379 -12.68 -2.71 9.70
N SER A 380 -11.90 -1.84 9.05
CA SER A 380 -12.03 -1.54 7.63
C SER A 380 -11.12 -2.37 6.73
N ILE A 381 -10.24 -3.26 7.26
CA ILE A 381 -9.33 -4.08 6.45
C ILE A 381 -10.10 -4.91 5.41
N LEU A 382 -11.20 -5.56 5.84
CA LEU A 382 -12.04 -6.33 4.93
C LEU A 382 -12.63 -5.45 3.82
N ALA A 383 -13.18 -4.28 4.19
CA ALA A 383 -13.76 -3.34 3.23
C ALA A 383 -12.72 -2.85 2.21
N GLN A 384 -11.50 -2.55 2.66
CA GLN A 384 -10.39 -2.13 1.78
C GLN A 384 -10.00 -3.24 0.79
N GLY A 385 -9.91 -4.49 1.25
CA GLY A 385 -9.68 -5.64 0.38
C GLY A 385 -10.80 -5.82 -0.66
N MET A 386 -12.06 -5.71 -0.23
CA MET A 386 -13.22 -5.81 -1.11
C MET A 386 -13.27 -4.68 -2.15
N ILE A 387 -13.04 -3.42 -1.78
CA ILE A 387 -12.95 -2.30 -2.75
C ILE A 387 -11.92 -2.59 -3.83
N THR A 388 -10.76 -3.13 -3.43
CA THR A 388 -9.64 -3.44 -4.32
C THR A 388 -10.01 -4.52 -5.34
N LEU A 389 -10.75 -5.55 -4.93
CA LEU A 389 -11.25 -6.62 -5.78
C LEU A 389 -12.41 -6.15 -6.68
N LEU A 390 -13.41 -5.47 -6.12
CA LEU A 390 -14.61 -5.01 -6.82
C LEU A 390 -14.29 -3.93 -7.86
N SER A 391 -13.31 -3.06 -7.59
CA SER A 391 -12.85 -2.09 -8.60
C SER A 391 -12.22 -2.81 -9.80
N ARG A 392 -11.48 -3.90 -9.56
CA ARG A 392 -10.83 -4.70 -10.60
C ARG A 392 -11.81 -5.52 -11.43
N SER A 393 -12.94 -5.93 -10.87
CA SER A 393 -13.99 -6.60 -11.66
C SER A 393 -14.59 -5.68 -12.72
N TYR A 394 -14.75 -4.39 -12.40
CA TYR A 394 -15.14 -3.37 -13.40
C TYR A 394 -14.04 -3.07 -14.41
N TYR A 395 -12.79 -2.96 -13.97
CA TYR A 395 -11.65 -2.75 -14.87
C TYR A 395 -11.47 -3.90 -15.87
N ALA A 396 -11.70 -5.14 -15.43
CA ALA A 396 -11.69 -6.32 -16.30
C ALA A 396 -12.75 -6.24 -17.41
N ASN A 397 -13.85 -5.53 -17.16
CA ASN A 397 -14.92 -5.26 -18.12
C ASN A 397 -14.77 -3.92 -18.87
N GLY A 398 -13.62 -3.24 -18.73
CA GLY A 398 -13.36 -1.94 -19.36
C GLY A 398 -14.13 -0.75 -18.76
N ASP A 399 -14.98 -0.95 -17.75
CA ASP A 399 -15.70 0.14 -17.08
C ASP A 399 -14.82 0.75 -15.99
N THR A 400 -14.14 1.84 -16.32
CA THR A 400 -13.32 2.56 -15.34
C THR A 400 -14.10 3.68 -14.63
N LYS A 401 -15.28 4.02 -15.11
CA LYS A 401 -16.07 5.18 -14.64
C LYS A 401 -16.80 4.86 -13.35
N ARG A 402 -17.43 3.68 -13.24
CA ARG A 402 -18.20 3.32 -12.02
C ARG A 402 -17.33 3.29 -10.77
N PRO A 403 -16.18 2.58 -10.73
CA PRO A 403 -15.31 2.61 -9.56
C PRO A 403 -14.81 4.02 -9.24
N LEU A 404 -14.53 4.82 -10.26
CA LEU A 404 -14.06 6.20 -10.10
C LEU A 404 -15.10 7.07 -9.38
N ILE A 405 -16.35 7.06 -9.85
CA ILE A 405 -17.45 7.85 -9.26
C ILE A 405 -17.69 7.43 -7.82
N VAL A 406 -17.78 6.13 -7.55
CA VAL A 406 -18.01 5.62 -6.19
C VAL A 406 -16.87 6.01 -5.24
N ASN A 407 -15.62 5.80 -5.67
CA ASN A 407 -14.46 6.16 -4.87
C ASN A 407 -14.39 7.68 -4.60
N PHE A 408 -14.73 8.51 -5.59
CA PHE A 408 -14.77 9.96 -5.43
C PHE A 408 -15.87 10.40 -4.45
N SER A 409 -17.10 9.93 -4.61
CA SER A 409 -18.21 10.24 -3.71
C SER A 409 -17.92 9.80 -2.27
N CYS A 410 -17.35 8.60 -2.09
CA CYS A 410 -16.97 8.12 -0.77
C CYS A 410 -15.76 8.86 -0.19
N SER A 411 -14.83 9.35 -1.02
CA SER A 411 -13.74 10.21 -0.57
C SER A 411 -14.27 11.51 0.03
N ILE A 412 -15.25 12.14 -0.61
CA ILE A 412 -15.96 13.33 -0.06
C ILE A 412 -16.66 12.96 1.24
N LEU A 413 -17.33 11.81 1.29
CA LEU A 413 -17.99 11.34 2.50
C LEU A 413 -17.01 11.12 3.66
N ILE A 414 -15.82 10.56 3.41
CA ILE A 414 -14.77 10.40 4.43
C ILE A 414 -14.36 11.75 5.00
N VAL A 415 -14.17 12.76 4.16
CA VAL A 415 -13.83 14.13 4.60
C VAL A 415 -14.95 14.72 5.45
N PHE A 416 -16.20 14.60 4.99
CA PHE A 416 -17.37 15.05 5.75
C PHE A 416 -17.47 14.34 7.11
N LEU A 417 -17.34 13.01 7.14
CA LEU A 417 -17.37 12.22 8.37
C LEU A 417 -16.22 12.58 9.32
N SER A 418 -15.06 12.96 8.78
CA SER A 418 -13.90 13.38 9.59
C SER A 418 -14.25 14.66 10.36
N PHE A 419 -14.84 15.64 9.68
CA PHE A 419 -15.32 16.86 10.32
C PHE A 419 -16.48 16.56 11.29
N PHE A 420 -17.47 15.79 10.84
CA PHE A 420 -18.67 15.48 11.63
C PHE A 420 -18.35 14.73 12.93
N PHE A 421 -17.51 13.69 12.88
CA PHE A 421 -17.12 12.94 14.08
C PHE A 421 -16.23 13.77 15.01
N THR A 422 -15.35 14.60 14.48
CA THR A 422 -14.55 15.54 15.29
C THR A 422 -15.46 16.54 16.01
N PHE A 423 -16.43 17.12 15.29
CA PHE A 423 -17.44 18.01 15.87
C PHE A 423 -18.27 17.30 16.95
N LEU A 424 -18.75 16.09 16.67
CA LEU A 424 -19.53 15.30 17.63
C LEU A 424 -18.72 14.98 18.90
N PHE A 425 -17.45 14.62 18.75
CA PHE A 425 -16.53 14.33 19.86
C PHE A 425 -16.29 15.55 20.77
N GLN A 426 -16.16 16.73 20.16
CA GLN A 426 -15.95 17.98 20.91
C GLN A 426 -17.23 18.45 21.62
N ASN A 427 -18.39 18.34 20.98
CA ASN A 427 -19.64 18.93 21.48
C ASN A 427 -20.51 17.96 22.30
N VAL A 428 -20.40 16.65 22.10
CA VAL A 428 -21.24 15.65 22.78
C VAL A 428 -20.39 14.80 23.73
N SER A 429 -20.43 15.14 25.01
CA SER A 429 -19.64 14.47 26.06
C SER A 429 -19.91 12.97 26.15
N VAL A 430 -21.16 12.53 26.00
CA VAL A 430 -21.54 11.11 26.02
C VAL A 430 -20.82 10.33 24.91
N PHE A 431 -20.76 10.88 23.70
CA PHE A 431 -20.07 10.26 22.58
C PHE A 431 -18.56 10.18 22.83
N ARG A 432 -17.97 11.26 23.37
CA ARG A 432 -16.56 11.30 23.78
C ARG A 432 -16.23 10.22 24.80
N PHE A 433 -16.95 10.18 25.92
CA PHE A 433 -16.74 9.21 26.99
C PHE A 433 -16.95 7.77 26.51
N PHE A 434 -17.93 7.53 25.63
CA PHE A 434 -18.15 6.22 25.03
C PHE A 434 -16.93 5.75 24.23
N ILE A 435 -16.41 6.59 23.33
CA ILE A 435 -15.24 6.26 22.51
C ILE A 435 -13.98 6.08 23.36
N GLU A 436 -13.76 6.97 24.33
CA GLU A 436 -12.59 6.91 25.20
C GLU A 436 -12.62 5.67 26.11
N SER A 437 -13.79 5.31 26.63
CA SER A 437 -13.97 4.13 27.48
C SER A 437 -13.78 2.83 26.70
N ILE A 438 -14.45 2.69 25.54
CA ILE A 438 -14.38 1.44 24.75
C ILE A 438 -12.96 1.17 24.23
N LEU A 439 -12.18 2.23 23.94
CA LEU A 439 -10.80 2.12 23.50
C LEU A 439 -9.77 2.12 24.64
N LYS A 440 -10.21 2.32 25.89
CA LYS A 440 -9.39 2.39 27.10
C LYS A 440 -8.35 3.50 27.03
N VAL A 441 -8.79 4.73 26.79
CA VAL A 441 -7.97 5.93 26.59
C VAL A 441 -8.55 7.19 27.26
N SER A 442 -9.40 7.03 28.28
CA SER A 442 -10.07 8.15 28.97
C SER A 442 -9.15 9.04 29.81
N ASP A 443 -7.97 8.56 30.15
CA ASP A 443 -6.96 9.23 30.98
C ASP A 443 -5.82 9.83 30.17
N ILE A 444 -5.88 9.78 28.83
CA ILE A 444 -4.83 10.33 27.96
C ILE A 444 -5.36 11.48 27.10
N PRO A 445 -4.59 12.58 26.99
CA PRO A 445 -4.96 13.70 26.13
C PRO A 445 -4.73 13.40 24.64
N GLY A 446 -5.44 14.09 23.75
CA GLY A 446 -5.27 13.92 22.29
C GLY A 446 -6.13 12.80 21.69
N THR A 447 -7.17 12.36 22.39
CA THR A 447 -8.10 11.31 21.97
C THR A 447 -8.96 11.73 20.77
N GLU A 448 -9.05 13.03 20.48
CA GLU A 448 -9.73 13.55 19.29
C GLU A 448 -9.19 12.97 17.97
N VAL A 449 -7.91 12.54 17.94
CA VAL A 449 -7.32 11.88 16.76
C VAL A 449 -8.09 10.63 16.32
N LEU A 450 -8.77 9.95 17.25
CA LEU A 450 -9.52 8.71 17.00
C LEU A 450 -10.68 8.91 16.01
N MET A 451 -11.14 10.15 15.87
CA MET A 451 -12.22 10.50 14.94
C MET A 451 -11.78 10.36 13.47
N LEU A 452 -10.49 10.54 13.19
CA LEU A 452 -9.97 10.44 11.82
C LEU A 452 -9.92 8.99 11.32
N PRO A 453 -9.33 8.01 12.04
CA PRO A 453 -9.45 6.60 11.68
C PRO A 453 -10.90 6.11 11.65
N LEU A 454 -11.77 6.63 12.53
CA LEU A 454 -13.18 6.25 12.57
C LEU A 454 -13.90 6.70 11.30
N ALA A 455 -13.73 7.96 10.90
CA ALA A 455 -14.28 8.50 9.67
C ALA A 455 -13.78 7.76 8.42
N TYR A 456 -12.46 7.51 8.36
CA TYR A 456 -11.86 6.73 7.28
C TYR A 456 -12.46 5.32 7.22
N SER A 457 -12.57 4.63 8.36
CA SER A 457 -13.05 3.25 8.42
C SER A 457 -14.52 3.15 8.04
N VAL A 458 -15.38 4.04 8.56
CA VAL A 458 -16.81 4.09 8.23
C VAL A 458 -17.01 4.41 6.76
N GLY A 459 -16.36 5.46 6.24
CA GLY A 459 -16.49 5.84 4.83
C GLY A 459 -15.97 4.76 3.88
N THR A 460 -14.93 4.02 4.26
CA THR A 460 -14.41 2.89 3.51
C THR A 460 -15.36 1.68 3.54
N ILE A 461 -15.98 1.38 4.66
CA ILE A 461 -17.01 0.34 4.75
C ILE A 461 -18.20 0.69 3.83
N LEU A 462 -18.66 1.95 3.86
CA LEU A 462 -19.73 2.42 3.00
C LEU A 462 -19.34 2.35 1.51
N ASN A 463 -18.09 2.69 1.16
CA ASN A 463 -17.57 2.53 -0.20
C ASN A 463 -17.65 1.06 -0.65
N SER A 464 -17.15 0.13 0.18
CA SER A 464 -17.22 -1.30 -0.13
C SER A 464 -18.65 -1.79 -0.31
N ILE A 465 -19.60 -1.31 0.50
CA ILE A 465 -21.03 -1.66 0.38
C ILE A 465 -21.62 -1.13 -0.92
N LEU A 466 -21.30 0.12 -1.29
CA LEU A 466 -21.81 0.75 -2.51
C LEU A 466 -21.24 0.10 -3.78
N LEU A 467 -19.93 -0.18 -3.80
CA LEU A 467 -19.32 -0.95 -4.90
C LEU A 467 -19.92 -2.35 -5.00
N TRP A 468 -20.12 -3.02 -3.86
CA TRP A 468 -20.75 -4.34 -3.83
C TRP A 468 -22.17 -4.30 -4.41
N PHE A 469 -22.97 -3.30 -4.03
CA PHE A 469 -24.31 -3.10 -4.58
C PHE A 469 -24.29 -2.99 -6.10
N PHE A 470 -23.41 -2.17 -6.66
CA PHE A 470 -23.30 -2.03 -8.11
C PHE A 470 -22.79 -3.32 -8.78
N VAL A 471 -21.74 -3.97 -8.25
CA VAL A 471 -21.22 -5.23 -8.79
C VAL A 471 -22.29 -6.31 -8.78
N ARG A 472 -23.07 -6.40 -7.69
CA ARG A 472 -24.19 -7.34 -7.58
C ARG A 472 -25.26 -7.08 -8.64
N ARG A 473 -25.60 -5.80 -8.85
CA ARG A 473 -26.58 -5.40 -9.85
C ARG A 473 -26.11 -5.70 -11.28
N ASP A 474 -24.83 -5.51 -11.57
CA ASP A 474 -24.34 -5.56 -12.95
C ASP A 474 -23.85 -6.95 -13.36
N PHE A 475 -23.16 -7.66 -12.47
CA PHE A 475 -22.47 -8.92 -12.80
C PHE A 475 -23.02 -10.14 -12.05
N MET A 476 -23.51 -9.97 -10.82
CA MET A 476 -23.87 -11.09 -9.92
C MET A 476 -25.38 -11.16 -9.61
N LYS A 477 -26.25 -10.82 -10.57
CA LYS A 477 -27.71 -10.92 -10.38
C LYS A 477 -28.08 -12.38 -10.08
N GLY A 478 -28.84 -12.60 -9.00
CA GLY A 478 -29.33 -13.94 -8.60
C GLY A 478 -28.33 -14.81 -7.86
N GLU A 479 -27.07 -14.39 -7.70
CA GLU A 479 -26.07 -15.18 -6.99
C GLU A 479 -26.17 -15.03 -5.47
N SER A 480 -26.08 -16.16 -4.75
CA SER A 480 -25.93 -16.15 -3.29
C SER A 480 -24.55 -15.61 -2.92
N PHE A 481 -24.55 -14.55 -2.11
CA PHE A 481 -23.33 -13.94 -1.62
C PHE A 481 -22.60 -14.89 -0.66
N ILE A 482 -21.34 -14.59 -0.37
CA ILE A 482 -20.38 -15.34 0.48
C ILE A 482 -20.80 -15.41 1.97
N THR A 483 -22.10 -15.45 2.26
CA THR A 483 -22.71 -15.41 3.60
C THR A 483 -22.23 -16.56 4.47
N LYS A 484 -22.17 -17.79 3.95
CA LYS A 484 -21.65 -18.95 4.69
C LYS A 484 -20.21 -18.72 5.15
N THR A 485 -19.30 -18.40 4.23
CA THR A 485 -17.89 -18.08 4.53
C THR A 485 -17.78 -16.91 5.51
N PHE A 486 -18.60 -15.87 5.32
CA PHE A 486 -18.62 -14.70 6.20
C PHE A 486 -18.96 -15.06 7.64
N PHE A 487 -20.08 -15.74 7.89
CA PHE A 487 -20.50 -16.10 9.25
C PHE A 487 -19.59 -17.14 9.89
N GLN A 488 -19.10 -18.13 9.13
CA GLN A 488 -18.15 -19.12 9.65
C GLN A 488 -16.82 -18.46 10.05
N SER A 489 -16.29 -17.57 9.21
CA SER A 489 -15.04 -16.85 9.48
C SER A 489 -15.20 -15.86 10.64
N LEU A 490 -16.32 -15.14 10.69
CA LEU A 490 -16.66 -14.23 11.80
C LEU A 490 -16.75 -14.99 13.13
N GLY A 491 -17.49 -16.11 13.17
CA GLY A 491 -17.66 -16.93 14.37
C GLY A 491 -16.34 -17.51 14.87
N ALA A 492 -15.54 -18.10 13.98
CA ALA A 492 -14.21 -18.60 14.34
C ALA A 492 -13.27 -17.50 14.84
N SER A 493 -13.32 -16.32 14.21
CA SER A 493 -12.48 -15.18 14.59
C SER A 493 -12.88 -14.58 15.93
N PHE A 494 -14.18 -14.60 16.28
CA PHE A 494 -14.65 -14.23 17.61
C PHE A 494 -14.02 -15.14 18.69
N PHE A 495 -14.05 -16.46 18.51
CA PHE A 495 -13.43 -17.39 19.45
C PHE A 495 -11.91 -17.27 19.50
N LEU A 496 -11.27 -16.98 18.37
CA LEU A 496 -9.85 -16.62 18.33
C LEU A 496 -9.55 -15.38 19.16
N GLY A 497 -10.36 -14.33 19.03
CA GLY A 497 -10.17 -13.08 19.78
C GLY A 497 -10.39 -13.28 21.26
N LEU A 498 -11.44 -14.02 21.63
CA LEU A 498 -11.73 -14.40 23.02
C LEU A 498 -10.58 -15.20 23.63
N THR A 499 -10.09 -16.22 22.93
CA THR A 499 -9.00 -17.07 23.41
C THR A 499 -7.70 -16.27 23.54
N ALA A 500 -7.38 -15.43 22.56
CA ALA A 500 -6.21 -14.57 22.62
C ALA A 500 -6.31 -13.59 23.80
N TYR A 501 -7.48 -13.01 24.05
CA TYR A 501 -7.69 -12.11 25.19
C TYR A 501 -7.51 -12.81 26.55
N ILE A 502 -8.08 -14.02 26.70
CA ILE A 502 -7.88 -14.86 27.89
C ILE A 502 -6.40 -15.20 28.05
N GLY A 503 -5.74 -15.60 26.96
CA GLY A 503 -4.30 -15.89 26.92
C GLY A 503 -3.46 -14.71 27.39
N LEU A 504 -3.76 -13.49 26.94
CA LEU A 504 -3.05 -12.28 27.37
C LEU A 504 -3.13 -12.11 28.89
N ASN A 505 -4.30 -12.31 29.48
CA ASN A 505 -4.51 -12.15 30.92
C ASN A 505 -3.79 -13.25 31.73
N ILE A 506 -3.83 -14.51 31.26
CA ILE A 506 -3.15 -15.64 31.92
C ILE A 506 -1.63 -15.48 31.84
N LEU A 507 -1.11 -15.01 30.71
CA LEU A 507 0.33 -14.88 30.46
C LEU A 507 0.93 -13.57 31.01
N SER A 508 0.10 -12.60 31.37
CA SER A 508 0.55 -11.30 31.92
C SER A 508 1.45 -11.43 33.15
N PRO A 509 1.10 -12.23 34.18
CA PRO A 509 1.96 -12.41 35.36
C PRO A 509 3.27 -13.16 35.07
N ILE A 510 3.31 -13.95 33.98
CA ILE A 510 4.44 -14.83 33.64
C ILE A 510 5.52 -14.05 32.88
N PHE A 511 5.12 -13.36 31.81
CA PHE A 511 6.06 -12.68 30.91
C PHE A 511 6.27 -11.20 31.25
N GLY A 512 5.33 -10.59 31.98
CA GLY A 512 5.33 -9.16 32.27
C GLY A 512 5.08 -8.29 31.03
N THR A 513 4.88 -6.99 31.25
CA THR A 513 4.51 -6.01 30.20
C THR A 513 5.57 -4.94 29.94
N THR A 514 6.73 -5.04 30.58
CA THR A 514 7.76 -3.99 30.58
C THR A 514 8.91 -4.28 29.62
N THR A 515 9.21 -5.55 29.34
CA THR A 515 10.33 -5.93 28.46
C THR A 515 9.87 -6.27 27.05
N PHE A 516 10.75 -6.07 26.07
CA PHE A 516 10.47 -6.42 24.66
C PHE A 516 10.04 -7.89 24.52
N TRP A 517 10.84 -8.81 25.07
CA TRP A 517 10.57 -10.25 24.99
C TRP A 517 9.33 -10.64 25.77
N GLY A 518 9.06 -10.02 26.92
CA GLY A 518 7.86 -10.27 27.70
C GLY A 518 6.60 -9.94 26.91
N VAL A 519 6.52 -8.71 26.39
CA VAL A 519 5.38 -8.24 25.58
C VAL A 519 5.23 -9.04 24.29
N PHE A 520 6.34 -9.36 23.61
CA PHE A 520 6.35 -10.17 22.40
C PHE A 520 5.83 -11.58 22.66
N LEU A 521 6.39 -12.31 23.63
CA LEU A 521 6.00 -13.68 23.93
C LEU A 521 4.56 -13.75 24.43
N GLN A 522 4.13 -12.81 25.28
CA GLN A 522 2.74 -12.72 25.73
C GLN A 522 1.77 -12.59 24.55
N GLY A 523 2.02 -11.65 23.63
CA GLY A 523 1.18 -11.45 22.46
C GLY A 523 1.25 -12.62 21.46
N PHE A 524 2.45 -13.14 21.21
CA PHE A 524 2.69 -14.20 20.25
C PHE A 524 2.04 -15.52 20.66
N ILE A 525 2.24 -15.97 21.91
CA ILE A 525 1.67 -17.22 22.41
C ILE A 525 0.14 -17.11 22.48
N SER A 526 -0.39 -15.98 22.97
CA SER A 526 -1.84 -15.73 23.01
C SER A 526 -2.47 -15.73 21.62
N GLY A 527 -1.80 -15.10 20.64
CA GLY A 527 -2.23 -15.10 19.25
C GLY A 527 -2.24 -16.49 18.63
N ILE A 528 -1.19 -17.29 18.84
CA ILE A 528 -1.11 -18.68 18.36
C ILE A 528 -2.23 -19.53 18.98
N ALA A 529 -2.47 -19.42 20.29
CA ALA A 529 -3.56 -20.14 20.94
C ALA A 529 -4.92 -19.76 20.32
N GLY A 530 -5.15 -18.47 20.05
CA GLY A 530 -6.34 -18.01 19.34
C GLY A 530 -6.46 -18.58 17.93
N ILE A 531 -5.38 -18.58 17.15
CA ILE A 531 -5.36 -19.18 15.80
C ILE A 531 -5.70 -20.67 15.85
N PHE A 532 -5.15 -21.41 16.80
CA PHE A 532 -5.45 -22.83 16.97
C PHE A 532 -6.95 -23.07 17.24
N VAL A 533 -7.55 -22.26 18.12
CA VAL A 533 -9.00 -22.34 18.40
C VAL A 533 -9.82 -21.98 17.17
N ALA A 534 -9.46 -20.93 16.40
CA ALA A 534 -10.15 -20.63 15.15
C ALA A 534 -10.09 -21.79 14.15
N ILE A 535 -8.93 -22.44 13.99
CA ILE A 535 -8.79 -23.61 13.11
C ILE A 535 -9.71 -24.74 13.57
N LEU A 536 -9.78 -25.00 14.88
CA LEU A 536 -10.67 -26.00 15.45
C LEU A 536 -12.14 -25.66 15.19
N VAL A 537 -12.57 -24.42 15.44
CA VAL A 537 -13.95 -23.98 15.19
C VAL A 537 -14.30 -24.09 13.70
N LEU A 538 -13.42 -23.63 12.80
CA LEU A 538 -13.61 -23.76 11.35
C LEU A 538 -13.69 -25.22 10.91
N HIS A 539 -12.92 -26.11 11.54
CA HIS A 539 -12.97 -27.55 11.28
C HIS A 539 -14.31 -28.15 11.71
N LEU A 540 -14.81 -27.80 12.90
CA LEU A 540 -16.14 -28.20 13.41
C LEU A 540 -17.27 -27.68 12.52
N LEU A 541 -17.16 -26.44 12.02
CA LEU A 541 -18.10 -25.84 11.08
C LEU A 541 -17.98 -26.40 9.65
N GLN A 542 -17.08 -27.34 9.42
CA GLN A 542 -16.80 -27.96 8.12
C GLN A 542 -16.52 -26.94 7.01
N ASN A 543 -15.85 -25.83 7.36
CA ASN A 543 -15.57 -24.72 6.45
C ASN A 543 -14.79 -25.19 5.20
N GLU A 544 -15.25 -24.76 4.02
CA GLU A 544 -14.71 -25.20 2.73
C GLU A 544 -13.31 -24.61 2.49
N GLU A 545 -13.12 -23.34 2.82
CA GLU A 545 -11.86 -22.63 2.63
C GLU A 545 -10.73 -23.23 3.48
N LEU A 546 -11.03 -23.62 4.73
CA LEU A 546 -10.08 -24.36 5.58
C LEU A 546 -9.73 -25.73 4.97
N LYS A 547 -10.72 -26.47 4.45
CA LYS A 547 -10.46 -27.77 3.81
C LYS A 547 -9.57 -27.62 2.59
N ASP A 548 -9.81 -26.61 1.76
CA ASP A 548 -8.98 -26.32 0.59
C ASP A 548 -7.56 -25.91 0.99
N LEU A 549 -7.42 -25.09 2.02
CA LEU A 549 -6.10 -24.75 2.58
C LEU A 549 -5.36 -25.99 3.11
N GLN A 550 -6.04 -26.86 3.85
CA GLN A 550 -5.45 -28.11 4.35
C GLN A 550 -5.01 -29.04 3.22
N LYS A 551 -5.78 -29.13 2.12
CA LYS A 551 -5.38 -29.88 0.92
C LYS A 551 -4.11 -29.29 0.31
N VAL A 552 -4.05 -27.97 0.16
CA VAL A 552 -2.89 -27.26 -0.41
C VAL A 552 -1.63 -27.40 0.46
N LEU A 553 -1.77 -27.43 1.78
CA LEU A 553 -0.64 -27.65 2.70
C LEU A 553 -0.16 -29.11 2.71
N LYS A 554 -1.07 -30.07 2.48
CA LYS A 554 -0.74 -31.51 2.39
C LYS A 554 -0.15 -31.89 1.05
N THR A 555 -0.60 -31.27 -0.04
CA THR A 555 0.12 -31.37 -1.31
C THR A 555 1.46 -30.67 -1.14
N LYS A 556 2.56 -31.27 -1.61
CA LYS A 556 3.87 -30.60 -1.59
C LYS A 556 3.76 -29.40 -2.54
N PHE A 557 3.33 -28.25 -2.04
CA PHE A 557 3.17 -27.05 -2.85
C PHE A 557 4.50 -26.59 -3.47
N TRP A 558 5.62 -26.99 -2.87
CA TRP A 558 6.98 -26.84 -3.41
C TRP A 558 7.31 -27.78 -4.58
N LYS A 559 6.51 -28.84 -4.79
CA LYS A 559 6.65 -29.80 -5.91
C LYS A 559 5.56 -29.66 -6.97
N ALA A 560 4.60 -28.76 -6.79
CA ALA A 560 3.63 -28.47 -7.84
C ALA A 560 4.37 -27.78 -8.99
N VAL A 561 4.53 -28.49 -10.11
CA VAL A 561 4.91 -27.86 -11.38
C VAL A 561 3.74 -26.94 -11.73
N ILE A 562 3.90 -25.64 -11.49
CA ILE A 562 2.91 -24.64 -11.88
C ILE A 562 2.92 -24.62 -13.41
N ILE A 563 1.90 -25.24 -13.99
CA ILE A 563 1.70 -25.39 -15.42
C ILE A 563 1.43 -23.98 -15.98
N ALA A 564 2.38 -23.46 -16.76
CA ALA A 564 2.13 -22.29 -17.59
C ALA A 564 0.98 -22.62 -18.57
N PRO A 565 0.14 -21.64 -18.97
CA PRO A 565 -0.84 -21.88 -20.03
C PRO A 565 -0.12 -22.44 -21.28
N PRO A 566 -0.68 -23.43 -21.98
CA PRO A 566 -0.10 -23.91 -23.24
C PRO A 566 0.09 -22.74 -24.20
N GLN A 567 1.28 -22.65 -24.80
CA GLN A 567 1.67 -21.57 -25.71
C GLN A 567 0.96 -21.62 -27.08
N GLU A 568 -0.10 -22.41 -27.24
CA GLU A 568 -0.74 -22.65 -28.54
C GLU A 568 -1.98 -21.78 -28.83
N GLU A 569 -2.38 -20.86 -27.95
CA GLU A 569 -3.54 -19.97 -28.21
C GLU A 569 -3.28 -18.51 -27.78
N LEU A 570 -2.34 -17.85 -28.46
CA LEU A 570 -2.21 -16.38 -28.52
C LEU A 570 -2.32 -15.90 -29.95
#